data_AF-A0A6P0M991-F1
#
_entry.id   AF-A0A6P0M991-F1
#
_cell.length_a   1.000
_cell.length_b   1.000
_cell.length_c   1.000
_cell.angle_alpha   90.00
_cell.angle_beta   90.00
_cell.angle_gamma   90.00
#
_symmetry.space_group_name_H-M   'P 1'
#
loop_
_entity.id
_entity.type
_entity.pdbx_description
1 polymer ?
#
loop_
_entity_poly.entity_id
_entity_poly.type
_entity_poly.pdbx_seq_one_letter_code
_entity_poly.pdbx_strand_id
1 'polypeptide(L)'
;MNNIIIDSMDITLPTRELFWLEPEDFDQAKTISDKVNDEAHQEQSYRNGLALFGFERWLQERVNQLPIITDKCSVYQPDYANLIDTV
;
A
#
# COMPACT_ATOMS: atom_id res chain seq x y z
N MET A 1 4.13 12.74 45.40
CA MET A 1 3.68 11.82 44.35
C MET A 1 2.78 12.64 43.43
N ASN A 2 3.28 13.04 42.26
CA ASN A 2 2.51 13.86 41.32
C ASN A 2 1.81 12.91 40.34
N ASN A 3 0.49 12.91 40.36
CA ASN A 3 -0.31 12.24 39.34
C ASN A 3 -0.16 13.05 38.04
N ILE A 4 0.67 12.54 37.13
CA ILE A 4 0.70 13.02 35.75
C ILE A 4 -0.60 12.54 35.13
N ILE A 5 -1.58 13.43 35.03
CA ILE A 5 -2.74 13.21 34.18
C ILE A 5 -2.20 13.30 32.76
N ILE A 6 -1.99 12.13 32.15
CA ILE A 6 -1.71 12.02 30.72
C ILE A 6 -3.01 12.43 30.04
N ASP A 7 -3.07 13.66 29.56
CA ASP A 7 -4.19 14.12 28.76
C ASP A 7 -4.25 13.24 27.52
N SER A 8 -5.37 12.53 27.32
CA SER A 8 -5.56 11.57 26.23
C SER A 8 -5.45 12.22 24.83
N MET A 9 -5.32 13.55 24.77
CA MET A 9 -5.07 14.34 23.58
C MET A 9 -3.60 14.45 23.16
N ASP A 10 -2.64 13.89 23.92
CA ASP A 10 -1.21 13.88 23.54
C ASP A 10 -0.86 12.87 22.41
N ILE A 11 -1.86 12.15 21.89
CA ILE A 11 -1.72 11.41 20.64
C ILE A 11 -1.89 12.43 19.52
N THR A 12 -0.80 13.10 19.16
CA THR A 12 -0.70 13.81 17.88
C THR A 12 -1.10 12.82 16.79
N LEU A 13 -2.31 12.99 16.23
CA LEU A 13 -2.73 12.23 15.07
C LEU A 13 -1.68 12.51 13.98
N PRO A 14 -1.07 11.48 13.37
CA PRO A 14 -0.13 11.71 12.29
C PRO A 14 -0.83 12.57 11.24
N THR A 15 -0.19 13.68 10.87
CA THR A 15 -0.68 14.54 9.78
C THR A 15 -0.93 13.65 8.57
N ARG A 16 -2.17 13.64 8.08
CA ARG A 16 -2.53 12.84 6.90
C ARG A 16 -1.72 13.37 5.72
N GLU A 17 -0.79 12.56 5.24
CA GLU A 17 -0.01 12.89 4.06
C GLU A 17 -0.72 12.36 2.81
N LEU A 18 -0.61 13.14 1.73
CA LEU A 18 -1.05 12.77 0.40
C LEU A 18 0.20 12.52 -0.44
N PHE A 19 0.15 11.49 -1.27
CA PHE A 19 1.17 11.19 -2.27
C PHE A 19 0.51 11.15 -3.64
N TRP A 20 1.28 11.52 -4.67
CA TRP A 20 0.81 11.51 -6.05
C TRP A 20 1.14 10.19 -6.71
N LEU A 21 0.15 9.66 -7.43
CA LEU A 21 0.32 8.55 -8.37
C LEU A 21 0.44 9.14 -9.76
N GLU A 22 1.30 8.54 -10.58
CA GLU A 22 1.45 8.86 -11.99
C GLU A 22 0.62 7.91 -12.85
N PRO A 23 0.30 8.27 -14.11
CA PRO A 23 -0.41 7.40 -15.04
C PRO A 23 0.19 5.98 -15.14
N GLU A 24 1.52 5.85 -15.10
CA GLU A 24 2.21 4.57 -15.18
C GLU A 24 1.89 3.66 -13.99
N ASP A 25 1.63 4.21 -12.80
CA ASP A 25 1.27 3.44 -11.61
C ASP A 25 -0.09 2.76 -11.82
N PHE A 26 -1.02 3.44 -12.50
CA PHE A 26 -2.34 2.90 -12.84
C PHE A 26 -2.25 1.79 -13.91
N ASP A 27 -1.43 2.00 -14.95
CA ASP A 27 -1.21 1.00 -16.00
C ASP A 27 -0.53 -0.26 -15.46
N GLN A 28 0.44 -0.10 -14.57
CA GLN A 28 1.09 -1.21 -13.89
C GLN A 28 0.13 -1.95 -12.96
N ALA A 29 -0.66 -1.23 -12.16
CA ALA A 29 -1.65 -1.83 -11.26
C ALA A 29 -2.68 -2.64 -12.05
N LYS A 30 -3.13 -2.11 -13.20
CA LYS A 30 -4.01 -2.81 -14.12
C LYS A 30 -3.39 -4.09 -14.68
N THR A 31 -2.13 -4.02 -15.12
CA THR A 31 -1.41 -5.17 -15.67
C THR A 31 -1.26 -6.31 -14.64
N ILE A 32 -1.12 -5.95 -13.37
CA ILE A 32 -1.06 -6.92 -12.27
C ILE A 32 -2.44 -7.50 -11.99
N SER A 33 -3.47 -6.65 -11.87
CA SER A 33 -4.83 -7.09 -11.56
C SER A 33 -5.40 -8.00 -12.63
N ASP A 34 -5.16 -7.71 -13.92
CA ASP A 34 -5.70 -8.49 -15.04
C ASP A 34 -5.23 -9.97 -15.05
N LYS A 35 -4.26 -10.35 -14.21
CA LYS A 35 -3.79 -11.73 -14.02
C LYS A 35 -4.59 -12.53 -12.98
N VAL A 36 -5.56 -11.90 -12.31
CA VAL A 36 -6.41 -12.49 -11.28
C VAL A 36 -7.74 -12.91 -11.91
N ASN A 37 -8.29 -14.06 -11.51
CA ASN A 37 -9.33 -14.74 -12.29
C ASN A 37 -10.77 -14.22 -12.05
N ASP A 38 -11.01 -13.47 -10.97
CA ASP A 38 -12.32 -12.94 -10.57
C ASP A 38 -12.29 -11.42 -10.31
N GLU A 39 -13.43 -10.77 -10.51
CA GLU A 39 -13.56 -9.31 -10.46
C GLU A 39 -13.26 -8.72 -9.07
N ALA A 40 -13.66 -9.40 -7.99
CA ALA A 40 -13.47 -8.91 -6.63
C ALA A 40 -11.98 -8.89 -6.25
N HIS A 41 -11.27 -9.98 -6.53
CA HIS A 41 -9.83 -10.08 -6.30
C HIS A 41 -9.03 -9.25 -7.32
N GLN A 42 -9.53 -9.06 -8.55
CA GLN A 42 -8.95 -8.11 -9.51
C GLN A 42 -8.96 -6.68 -8.95
N GLU A 43 -10.11 -6.21 -8.47
CA GLU A 43 -10.20 -4.87 -7.87
C GLU A 43 -9.31 -4.72 -6.63
N GLN A 44 -9.26 -5.75 -5.78
CA GLN A 44 -8.40 -5.74 -4.61
C GLN A 44 -6.92 -5.73 -5.00
N SER A 45 -6.52 -6.54 -5.97
CA SER A 45 -5.17 -6.59 -6.51
C SER A 45 -4.76 -5.25 -7.11
N TYR A 46 -5.67 -4.60 -7.86
CA TYR A 46 -5.49 -3.26 -8.40
C TYR A 46 -5.23 -2.23 -7.29
N ARG A 47 -6.09 -2.19 -6.26
CA ARG A 47 -5.91 -1.28 -5.11
C ARG A 47 -4.61 -1.54 -4.36
N ASN A 48 -4.25 -2.81 -4.17
CA ASN A 48 -2.98 -3.18 -3.52
C ASN A 48 -1.77 -2.74 -4.36
N GLY A 49 -1.84 -2.85 -5.68
CA GLY A 49 -0.84 -2.31 -6.60
C GLY A 49 -0.66 -0.80 -6.43
N LEU A 50 -1.75 -0.04 -6.50
CA LEU A 50 -1.71 1.43 -6.31
C LEU A 50 -1.15 1.82 -4.94
N ALA A 51 -1.54 1.11 -3.88
CA ALA A 51 -1.03 1.36 -2.54
C ALA A 51 0.47 1.10 -2.43
N LEU A 52 0.97 0.02 -3.04
CA LEU A 52 2.40 -0.28 -3.10
C LEU A 52 3.14 0.80 -3.86
N PHE A 53 2.77 1.10 -5.10
CA PHE A 53 3.49 2.09 -5.93
C PHE A 53 3.50 3.48 -5.29
N GLY A 54 2.37 3.91 -4.76
CA GLY A 54 2.28 5.17 -4.03
C GLY A 54 3.20 5.21 -2.81
N PHE A 55 3.30 4.10 -2.07
CA PHE A 55 4.24 3.96 -0.96
C PHE A 55 5.70 4.02 -1.43
N GLU A 56 6.05 3.33 -2.53
CA GLU A 56 7.42 3.36 -3.07
C GLU A 56 7.84 4.78 -3.45
N ARG A 57 6.96 5.51 -4.14
CA ARG A 57 7.20 6.92 -4.54
C ARG A 57 7.30 7.83 -3.33
N TRP A 58 6.34 7.74 -2.41
CA TRP A 58 6.34 8.51 -1.16
C TRP A 58 7.64 8.33 -0.37
N LEU A 59 8.16 7.10 -0.36
CA LEU A 59 9.42 6.77 0.30
C LEU A 59 10.64 7.33 -0.44
N GLN A 60 10.67 7.18 -1.77
CA GLN A 60 11.76 7.69 -2.61
C GLN A 60 11.95 9.20 -2.48
N GLU A 61 10.87 9.97 -2.33
CA GLU A 61 10.92 11.42 -2.11
C GLU A 61 11.60 11.82 -0.79
N ARG A 62 11.58 10.95 0.22
CA ARG A 62 12.02 11.25 1.60
C ARG A 62 13.35 10.62 1.93
N VAL A 63 13.62 9.43 1.38
CA VAL A 63 14.83 8.67 1.65
C VAL A 63 15.35 8.10 0.34
N ASN A 64 16.40 8.72 -0.19
CA ASN A 64 16.99 8.37 -1.48
C ASN A 64 17.59 6.94 -1.54
N GLN A 65 17.68 6.22 -0.42
CA GLN A 65 18.45 4.96 -0.32
C GLN A 65 17.84 3.91 0.62
N LEU A 66 16.51 3.84 0.73
CA LEU A 66 15.88 2.69 1.40
C LEU A 66 15.41 1.68 0.33
N PRO A 67 16.14 0.57 0.10
CA PRO A 67 15.71 -0.42 -0.87
C PRO A 67 14.44 -1.11 -0.38
N ILE A 68 13.41 -1.10 -1.20
CA ILE A 68 12.20 -1.89 -0.99
C ILE A 68 12.43 -3.27 -1.60
N ILE A 69 12.42 -4.31 -0.77
CA ILE A 69 12.61 -5.69 -1.22
C ILE A 69 11.26 -6.22 -1.69
N THR A 70 11.06 -6.30 -2.99
CA THR A 70 9.79 -6.71 -3.61
C THR A 70 9.74 -8.18 -4.06
N ASP A 71 10.83 -8.93 -3.90
CA ASP A 71 11.00 -10.32 -4.38
C ASP A 71 9.90 -11.29 -3.94
N LYS A 72 9.30 -11.06 -2.76
CA LYS A 72 8.23 -11.88 -2.18
C LYS A 72 6.97 -11.07 -1.93
N CYS A 73 6.80 -9.94 -2.61
CA CYS A 73 5.62 -9.11 -2.43
C CYS A 73 4.42 -9.79 -3.12
N SER A 74 3.39 -10.09 -2.32
CA SER A 74 2.19 -10.81 -2.78
C SER A 74 1.45 -10.08 -3.88
N VAL A 75 1.61 -8.76 -3.98
CA VAL A 75 1.06 -7.93 -5.07
C VAL A 75 1.51 -8.46 -6.44
N TYR A 76 2.76 -8.89 -6.60
CA TYR A 76 3.26 -9.41 -7.88
C TYR A 76 3.00 -10.91 -8.08
N GLN A 77 2.34 -11.55 -7.12
CA GLN A 77 2.13 -12.99 -7.10
C GLN A 77 0.62 -13.29 -7.15
N PRO A 78 0.03 -13.38 -8.36
CA PRO A 78 -1.42 -13.51 -8.54
C PRO A 78 -2.01 -14.73 -7.83
N ASP A 79 -1.23 -15.80 -7.65
CA ASP A 79 -1.64 -16.99 -6.90
C ASP A 79 -2.06 -16.66 -5.46
N TYR A 80 -1.44 -15.67 -4.80
CA TYR A 80 -1.84 -15.24 -3.46
C TYR A 80 -3.12 -14.42 -3.45
N ALA A 81 -3.40 -13.65 -4.51
CA ALA A 81 -4.65 -12.92 -4.61
C ALA A 81 -5.85 -13.87 -4.69
N ASN A 82 -5.68 -15.02 -5.38
CA ASN A 82 -6.69 -16.06 -5.50
C ASN A 82 -6.86 -16.93 -4.23
N LEU A 83 -5.97 -16.81 -3.23
CA LEU A 83 -5.99 -17.65 -2.02
C LEU A 83 -6.84 -17.06 -0.88
N ILE A 84 -7.09 -15.75 -0.90
CA ILE A 84 -7.86 -15.09 0.14
C ILE A 84 -9.31 -14.96 -0.35
N ASP A 85 -10.12 -15.98 -0.13
CA ASP A 85 -11.57 -15.82 -0.24
C ASP A 85 -12.00 -14.74 0.75
N THR A 86 -12.46 -13.59 0.24
CA THR A 86 -13.15 -12.59 1.05
C THR A 86 -14.40 -13.23 1.66
N VAL A 87 -14.37 -13.42 2.99
CA VAL A 87 -15.48 -13.94 3.82
C VAL A 87 -16.69 -13.00 3.86
#